data_AF-A0A968V5B4-F1
#
_entry.id   AF-A0A968V5B4-F1
#
_cell.length_a   1.000
_cell.length_b   1.000
_cell.length_c   1.000
_cell.angle_alpha   90.00
_cell.angle_beta   90.00
_cell.angle_gamma   90.00
#
_symmetry.space_group_name_H-M   'P 1'
#
loop_
_entity.id
_entity.type
_entity.pdbx_description
1 polymer ?
#
loop_
_entity_poly.entity_id
_entity_poly.type
_entity_poly.pdbx_seq_one_letter_code
_entity_poly.pdbx_strand_id
1 'polypeptide(L)'
;MHQSRLLKIIERLSPRQKEQFKNFVCSPYFNQHEKTTQLLSLIYEALEDTEQSLDKKKIFQQLFPKQTFDEQKLHNIMSYLQRLYHQFLAFQALESKPFVEQLYTLEEAFKTSQWDVYTNRYKLLEKKFTAASR
;
A
#
# COMPACT_ATOMS: atom_id res chain seq x y z
N MET A 1 -14.19 -2.58 16.30
CA MET A 1 -12.88 -2.34 15.66
C MET A 1 -12.25 -1.01 16.06
N HIS A 2 -13.00 -0.02 16.57
CA HIS A 2 -12.54 1.33 16.95
C HIS A 2 -11.21 1.46 17.73
N GLN A 3 -10.80 0.46 18.50
CA GLN A 3 -9.52 0.48 19.24
C GLN A 3 -8.39 -0.30 18.57
N SER A 4 -8.63 -0.89 17.40
CA SER A 4 -7.63 -1.71 16.74
C SER A 4 -6.43 -0.85 16.30
N ARG A 5 -5.23 -1.41 16.47
CA ARG A 5 -3.97 -0.78 16.05
C ARG A 5 -4.02 -0.36 14.57
N LEU A 6 -4.68 -1.15 13.72
CA LEU A 6 -4.86 -0.89 12.30
C LEU A 6 -5.60 0.43 12.00
N LEU A 7 -6.65 0.75 12.75
CA LEU A 7 -7.34 2.03 12.56
C LEU A 7 -6.46 3.21 12.95
N LYS A 8 -5.80 3.11 14.12
CA LYS A 8 -4.94 4.18 14.63
C LYS A 8 -3.79 4.51 13.68
N ILE A 9 -3.22 3.51 13.00
CA ILE A 9 -2.12 3.75 12.04
C ILE A 9 -2.64 4.33 10.71
N ILE A 10 -3.84 3.94 10.27
CA ILE A 10 -4.46 4.47 9.04
C ILE A 10 -4.94 5.91 9.25
N GLU A 11 -5.51 6.21 10.42
CA GLU A 11 -5.99 7.54 10.80
C GLU A 11 -4.87 8.60 10.78
N ARG A 12 -3.65 8.21 11.20
CA ARG A 12 -2.46 9.07 11.25
C ARG A 12 -1.86 9.41 9.89
N LEU A 13 -2.31 8.77 8.81
CA LEU A 13 -1.84 9.10 7.46
C LEU A 13 -2.30 10.52 7.08
N SER A 14 -1.41 11.29 6.49
CA SER A 14 -1.79 12.55 5.84
C SER A 14 -2.80 12.31 4.71
N PRO A 15 -3.60 13.32 4.28
CA PRO A 15 -4.54 13.15 3.17
C PRO A 15 -3.90 12.56 1.91
N ARG A 16 -2.70 13.05 1.55
CA ARG A 16 -1.91 12.51 0.43
C ARG A 16 -1.55 11.04 0.63
N GLN A 17 -1.10 10.65 1.83
CA GLN A 17 -0.75 9.26 2.10
C GLN A 17 -1.99 8.35 2.13
N LYS A 18 -3.15 8.84 2.54
CA LYS A 18 -4.42 8.09 2.45
C LYS A 18 -4.77 7.79 1.00
N GLU A 19 -4.67 8.78 0.12
CA GLU A 19 -4.88 8.59 -1.32
C GLU A 19 -3.89 7.59 -1.93
N GLN A 20 -2.59 7.74 -1.63
CA GLN A 20 -1.57 6.81 -2.11
C GLN A 20 -1.79 5.38 -1.57
N PHE A 21 -2.18 5.24 -0.30
CA PHE A 21 -2.46 3.94 0.30
C PHE A 21 -3.71 3.30 -0.32
N LYS A 22 -4.75 4.09 -0.60
CA LYS A 22 -5.93 3.64 -1.37
C LYS A 22 -5.52 3.09 -2.73
N ASN A 23 -4.73 3.84 -3.48
CA ASN A 23 -4.25 3.43 -4.80
C ASN A 23 -3.41 2.16 -4.72
N PHE A 24 -2.57 2.02 -3.69
CA PHE A 24 -1.78 0.83 -3.43
C PHE A 24 -2.67 -0.40 -3.16
N VAL A 25 -3.67 -0.28 -2.29
CA VAL A 25 -4.58 -1.38 -1.92
C VAL A 25 -5.55 -1.74 -3.04
N CYS A 26 -5.94 -0.78 -3.89
CA CYS A 26 -6.79 -1.04 -5.06
C CYS A 26 -6.00 -1.59 -6.26
N SER A 27 -4.68 -1.57 -6.23
CA SER A 27 -3.85 -2.03 -7.35
C SER A 27 -3.89 -3.57 -7.45
N PRO A 28 -4.28 -4.14 -8.61
CA PRO A 28 -4.31 -5.59 -8.81
C PRO A 28 -2.92 -6.23 -8.74
N TYR A 29 -1.85 -5.43 -8.85
CA TYR A 29 -0.48 -5.89 -8.70
C TYR A 29 -0.13 -6.20 -7.23
N PHE A 30 -0.64 -5.39 -6.28
CA PHE A 30 -0.34 -5.56 -4.85
C PHE A 30 -1.44 -6.34 -4.10
N ASN A 31 -2.68 -6.24 -4.56
CA ASN A 31 -3.82 -6.83 -3.88
C ASN A 31 -4.89 -7.32 -4.87
N GLN A 32 -5.25 -8.60 -4.76
CA GLN A 32 -6.36 -9.21 -5.50
C GLN A 32 -7.57 -9.51 -4.59
N HIS A 33 -7.44 -9.25 -3.29
CA HIS A 33 -8.46 -9.61 -2.31
C HIS A 33 -9.49 -8.49 -2.15
N GLU A 34 -10.61 -8.61 -2.86
CA GLU A 34 -11.66 -7.58 -2.94
C GLU A 34 -12.18 -7.16 -1.56
N LYS A 35 -12.37 -8.10 -0.64
CA LYS A 35 -12.86 -7.82 0.72
C LYS A 35 -11.89 -6.95 1.52
N THR A 36 -10.59 -7.02 1.22
CA THR A 36 -9.58 -6.16 1.85
C THR A 36 -9.70 -4.72 1.35
N THR A 37 -9.96 -4.54 0.05
CA THR A 37 -10.27 -3.23 -0.53
C THR A 37 -11.55 -2.65 0.05
N GLN A 38 -12.61 -3.45 0.13
CA GLN A 38 -13.89 -3.05 0.74
C GLN A 38 -13.70 -2.65 2.22
N LEU A 39 -12.90 -3.39 2.98
CA LEU A 39 -12.59 -3.03 4.36
C LEU A 39 -11.89 -1.67 4.45
N LEU A 40 -10.94 -1.36 3.56
CA LEU A 40 -10.30 -0.05 3.56
C LEU A 40 -11.30 1.07 3.27
N SER A 41 -12.21 0.88 2.31
CA SER A 41 -13.27 1.87 2.01
C SER A 41 -14.14 2.14 3.24
N LEU A 42 -14.62 1.09 3.91
CA LEU A 42 -15.43 1.23 5.14
C LEU A 42 -14.67 1.95 6.27
N ILE A 43 -13.35 1.73 6.36
CA ILE A 43 -12.51 2.46 7.32
C ILE A 43 -12.45 3.94 6.97
N TYR A 44 -12.31 4.30 5.68
CA TYR A 44 -12.24 5.70 5.26
C TYR A 44 -13.56 6.42 5.43
N GLU A 45 -14.67 5.80 5.07
CA GLU A 45 -16.01 6.35 5.29
C GLU A 45 -16.22 6.68 6.78
N ALA A 46 -15.86 5.75 7.68
CA ALA A 46 -15.97 5.97 9.13
C ALA A 46 -14.95 6.95 9.73
N LEU A 47 -13.90 7.33 9.00
CA LEU A 47 -12.98 8.40 9.41
C LEU A 47 -13.49 9.77 8.96
N GLU A 48 -14.35 9.83 7.94
CA GLU A 48 -15.00 11.05 7.45
C GLU A 48 -16.31 11.33 8.19
N ASP A 49 -17.07 10.28 8.54
CA ASP A 49 -18.32 10.36 9.29
C ASP A 49 -18.20 9.71 10.68
N THR A 50 -18.22 10.55 11.72
CA THR A 50 -18.13 10.11 13.12
C THR A 50 -19.35 9.32 13.59
N GLU A 51 -20.49 9.37 12.90
CA GLU A 51 -21.68 8.57 13.24
C GLU A 51 -21.55 7.12 12.76
N GLN A 52 -20.63 6.85 11.83
CA GLN A 52 -20.45 5.52 11.25
C GLN A 52 -19.62 4.64 12.20
N SER A 53 -20.31 3.80 12.98
CA SER A 53 -19.63 2.92 13.94
C SER A 53 -18.87 1.79 13.24
N LEU A 54 -17.56 1.71 13.47
CA LEU A 54 -16.69 0.56 13.18
C LEU A 54 -16.89 -0.59 14.17
N ASP A 55 -18.14 -1.00 14.35
CA ASP A 55 -18.50 -2.21 15.07
C ASP A 55 -18.10 -3.45 14.26
N LYS A 56 -17.55 -4.47 14.93
CA LYS A 56 -17.05 -5.68 14.26
C LYS A 56 -18.17 -6.42 13.51
N LYS A 57 -19.36 -6.52 14.11
CA LYS A 57 -20.48 -7.26 13.51
C LYS A 57 -21.06 -6.48 12.33
N LYS A 58 -21.19 -5.16 12.45
CA LYS A 58 -21.65 -4.30 11.33
C LYS A 58 -20.71 -4.35 10.13
N ILE A 59 -19.40 -4.19 10.37
CA ILE A 59 -18.38 -4.29 9.30
C ILE A 59 -18.43 -5.69 8.66
N PHE A 60 -18.48 -6.73 9.48
CA PHE A 60 -18.56 -8.09 8.96
C PHE A 60 -19.81 -8.28 8.10
N GLN A 61 -20.98 -7.77 8.51
CA GLN A 61 -22.21 -7.86 7.75
C GLN A 61 -22.13 -7.09 6.42
N GLN A 62 -21.45 -5.94 6.38
CA GLN A 62 -21.22 -5.21 5.13
C GLN A 62 -20.26 -5.96 4.20
N LEU A 63 -19.22 -6.60 4.76
CA LEU A 63 -18.28 -7.42 3.99
C LEU A 63 -18.90 -8.76 3.56
N PHE A 64 -19.77 -9.37 4.36
CA PHE A 64 -20.34 -10.69 4.14
C PHE A 64 -21.84 -10.71 4.45
N PRO A 65 -22.68 -10.05 3.62
CA PRO A 65 -24.10 -9.83 3.92
C PRO A 65 -24.94 -11.10 4.09
N LYS A 66 -24.46 -12.25 3.61
CA LYS A 66 -25.17 -13.54 3.66
C LYS A 66 -24.57 -14.51 4.68
N GLN A 67 -23.63 -14.09 5.52
CA GLN A 67 -22.92 -14.97 6.44
C GLN A 67 -23.16 -14.54 7.89
N THR A 68 -23.22 -15.52 8.78
CA THR A 68 -23.22 -15.27 10.22
C THR A 68 -21.86 -14.73 10.64
N PHE A 69 -21.85 -13.84 11.64
CA PHE A 69 -20.62 -13.22 12.14
C PHE A 69 -19.55 -14.26 12.46
N ASP A 70 -18.41 -14.14 11.78
CA ASP A 70 -17.21 -14.95 11.99
C ASP A 70 -16.04 -14.02 12.30
N GLU A 71 -15.61 -14.04 13.56
CA GLU A 71 -14.53 -13.19 14.05
C GLU A 71 -13.17 -13.55 13.41
N GLN A 72 -12.89 -14.84 13.20
CA GLN A 72 -11.64 -15.27 12.61
C GLN A 72 -11.53 -14.79 11.16
N LYS A 73 -12.62 -14.87 10.40
CA LYS A 73 -12.66 -14.39 9.03
C LYS A 73 -12.48 -12.88 8.94
N LEU A 74 -13.09 -12.10 9.84
CA LEU A 74 -12.82 -10.66 9.94
C LEU A 74 -11.35 -10.39 10.27
N HIS A 75 -10.79 -11.12 11.24
CA HIS A 75 -9.40 -10.98 11.65
C HIS A 75 -8.43 -11.25 10.49
N ASN A 76 -8.70 -12.26 9.66
CA ASN A 76 -7.88 -12.56 8.49
C ASN A 76 -7.85 -11.38 7.51
N ILE A 77 -8.98 -10.72 7.25
CA ILE A 77 -9.06 -9.57 6.33
C ILE A 77 -8.32 -8.37 6.91
N MET A 78 -8.47 -8.12 8.21
CA MET A 78 -7.72 -7.09 8.91
C MET A 78 -6.21 -7.34 8.82
N SER A 79 -5.77 -8.59 9.02
CA SER A 79 -4.37 -9.00 8.89
C SER A 79 -3.85 -8.81 7.47
N TYR A 80 -4.66 -9.11 6.44
CA TYR A 80 -4.30 -8.82 5.06
C TYR A 80 -4.15 -7.31 4.81
N LEU A 81 -5.07 -6.49 5.30
CA LEU A 81 -4.96 -5.02 5.16
C LEU A 81 -3.72 -4.49 5.89
N GLN A 82 -3.42 -5.02 7.08
CA GLN A 82 -2.22 -4.64 7.82
C GLN A 82 -0.92 -5.04 7.08
N ARG A 83 -0.90 -6.19 6.41
CA ARG A 83 0.23 -6.59 5.55
C ARG A 83 0.42 -5.60 4.40
N LEU A 84 -0.66 -5.20 3.73
CA LEU A 84 -0.60 -4.20 2.66
C LEU A 84 -0.10 -2.85 3.18
N TYR A 85 -0.50 -2.44 4.39
CA TYR A 85 0.01 -1.23 5.01
C TYR A 85 1.53 -1.29 5.25
N HIS A 86 2.05 -2.42 5.74
CA HIS A 86 3.51 -2.58 5.88
C HIS A 86 4.24 -2.52 4.53
N GLN A 87 3.70 -3.17 3.50
CA GLN A 87 4.27 -3.12 2.15
C GLN A 87 4.24 -1.71 1.56
N PHE A 88 3.14 -0.98 1.79
CA PHE A 88 3.02 0.42 1.40
C PHE A 88 4.09 1.29 2.06
N LEU A 89 4.31 1.16 3.37
CA LEU A 89 5.38 1.89 4.06
C LEU A 89 6.77 1.57 3.51
N ALA A 90 7.04 0.30 3.23
CA ALA A 90 8.31 -0.11 2.62
C ALA A 90 8.48 0.50 1.22
N PHE A 91 7.42 0.51 0.40
CA PHE A 91 7.44 1.09 -0.94
C PHE A 91 7.71 2.61 -0.88
N GLN A 92 7.01 3.33 0.01
CA GLN A 92 7.24 4.77 0.23
C GLN A 92 8.68 5.06 0.71
N ALA A 93 9.23 4.21 1.58
CA ALA A 93 10.60 4.36 2.05
C ALA A 93 11.64 4.07 0.95
N LEU A 94 11.34 3.21 -0.02
CA LEU A 94 12.21 2.96 -1.18
C LEU A 94 12.12 4.10 -2.19
N GLU A 95 10.91 4.59 -2.47
CA GLU A 95 10.66 5.69 -3.41
C GLU A 95 11.32 7.01 -2.95
N SER A 96 11.41 7.23 -1.63
CA SER A 96 12.06 8.43 -1.08
C SER A 96 13.59 8.43 -1.17
N LYS A 97 14.22 7.28 -1.44
CA LYS A 97 15.68 7.18 -1.54
C LYS A 97 16.13 7.53 -2.96
N PRO A 98 17.06 8.49 -3.11
CA PRO A 98 17.56 8.85 -4.43
C PRO A 98 18.29 7.67 -5.05
N PHE A 99 18.15 7.53 -6.37
CA PHE A 99 18.88 6.56 -7.19
C PHE A 99 18.59 5.07 -6.95
N VAL A 100 17.74 4.71 -5.98
CA VAL A 100 17.45 3.31 -5.64
C VAL A 100 16.80 2.57 -6.81
N GLU A 101 15.77 3.16 -7.43
CA GLU A 101 15.12 2.58 -8.62
C GLU A 101 16.12 2.37 -9.76
N GLN A 102 16.96 3.37 -10.03
CA GLN A 102 17.94 3.33 -11.11
C GLN A 102 19.01 2.27 -10.85
N LEU A 103 19.48 2.15 -9.60
CA LEU A 103 20.46 1.15 -9.21
C LEU A 103 19.93 -0.26 -9.44
N TYR A 104 18.74 -0.57 -8.93
CA TYR A 104 18.16 -1.91 -9.09
C TYR A 104 17.75 -2.21 -10.53
N THR A 105 17.35 -1.19 -11.31
CA THR A 105 17.12 -1.35 -12.75
C THR A 105 18.40 -1.75 -13.49
N LEU A 106 19.53 -1.12 -13.16
CA LEU A 106 20.83 -1.47 -13.76
C LEU A 106 21.28 -2.86 -13.36
N GLU A 107 21.15 -3.20 -12.08
CA GLU A 107 21.52 -4.53 -11.57
C GLU A 107 20.71 -5.64 -12.27
N GLU A 108 19.38 -5.46 -12.39
CA GLU A 108 18.51 -6.46 -13.02
C GLU A 108 18.74 -6.54 -14.54
N ALA A 109 18.94 -5.40 -15.20
CA ALA A 109 19.25 -5.37 -16.64
C ALA A 109 20.57 -6.08 -16.94
N PHE A 110 21.58 -5.93 -16.07
CA PHE A 110 22.84 -6.66 -16.19
C PHE A 110 22.64 -8.17 -16.02
N LYS A 111 21.95 -8.60 -14.95
CA LYS A 111 21.66 -10.01 -14.66
C LYS A 111 20.89 -10.71 -15.79
N THR A 112 19.94 -10.00 -16.39
CA THR A 112 19.08 -10.52 -17.46
C THR A 112 19.63 -10.26 -18.86
N SER A 113 20.87 -9.76 -18.99
CA SER A 113 21.52 -9.44 -20.27
C SER A 113 20.75 -8.45 -21.17
N GLN A 114 19.93 -7.59 -20.57
CA GLN A 114 19.23 -6.51 -21.27
C GLN A 114 20.17 -5.31 -21.49
N TRP A 115 21.17 -5.49 -22.35
CA TRP A 115 22.27 -4.54 -22.54
C TRP A 115 21.82 -3.15 -22.98
N ASP A 116 20.82 -3.06 -23.86
CA ASP A 116 20.26 -1.77 -24.29
C ASP A 116 19.67 -0.97 -23.12
N VAL A 117 18.96 -1.65 -22.22
CA VAL A 117 18.40 -1.03 -21.01
C VAL A 117 19.54 -0.59 -20.09
N TYR A 118 20.52 -1.47 -19.86
CA TYR A 118 21.67 -1.18 -19.01
C TYR A 118 22.43 0.06 -19.50
N THR A 119 22.87 0.07 -20.77
CA THR A 119 23.68 1.16 -21.33
C THR A 119 22.92 2.49 -21.32
N ASN A 120 21.64 2.48 -21.70
CA ASN A 120 20.84 3.70 -21.70
C ASN A 120 20.61 4.24 -20.29
N ARG A 121 20.26 3.38 -19.33
CA ARG A 121 20.00 3.80 -17.94
C ARG A 121 21.28 4.25 -17.23
N TYR A 122 22.42 3.63 -17.54
CA TYR A 122 23.72 4.00 -16.96
C TYR A 122 24.09 5.43 -17.34
N LYS A 123 24.02 5.77 -18.64
CA LYS A 123 24.31 7.12 -19.15
C LYS A 123 23.38 8.18 -18.54
N LEU A 124 22.10 7.85 -18.35
CA LEU A 124 21.16 8.78 -17.72
C LEU A 124 21.49 9.00 -16.23
N LEU A 125 21.87 7.95 -15.52
CA LEU A 125 22.23 8.02 -14.11
C LEU A 125 23.53 8.83 -13.93
N GLU A 126 24.55 8.57 -14.74
CA GLU A 126 25.83 9.31 -14.74
C GLU A 126 25.60 10.81 -14.90
N LYS A 127 24.81 11.23 -15.91
CA LYS A 127 24.44 12.64 -16.12
C LYS A 127 23.78 13.27 -14.90
N LYS A 128 22.86 12.55 -14.23
CA LYS A 128 22.20 13.04 -13.02
C LYS A 128 23.18 13.22 -11.86
N PHE A 129 24.13 12.29 -11.69
CA PHE A 129 25.19 12.42 -10.68
C PHE A 129 26.10 13.61 -10.93
N THR A 130 26.54 13.82 -12.17
CA THR A 130 27.40 14.96 -12.52
C THR A 130 26.68 16.30 -12.33
N ALA A 131 25.38 16.37 -12.63
CA ALA A 131 24.57 17.56 -12.41
C ALA A 131 24.31 17.86 -10.93
N ALA A 132 24.18 16.83 -10.09
CA ALA A 132 23.95 16.98 -8.65
C ALA A 132 25.22 17.30 -7.84
N SER A 133 26.41 17.13 -8.45
CA SER A 133 27.71 17.39 -7.81
C SER A 133 28.26 18.79 -8.11
N ARG A 134 27.46 19.65 -8.74
CA ARG A 134 27.76 21.06 -9.02
C ARG A 134 26.83 21.95 -8.20
#